data_AF-B8LY20-F1
#
_entry.id   AF-B8LY20-F1
#
_cell.length_a   1.000
_cell.length_b   1.000
_cell.length_c   1.000
_cell.angle_alpha   90.00
_cell.angle_beta   90.00
_cell.angle_gamma   90.00
#
_symmetry.space_group_name_H-M   'P 1'
#
loop_
_entity.id
_entity.type
_entity.pdbx_description
1 polymer ?
#
loop_
_entity_poly.entity_id
_entity_poly.type
_entity_poly.pdbx_seq_one_letter_code
_entity_poly.pdbx_strand_id
1 'polypeptide(L)'
;MALPFKHGMSAPITAQQFFKSFREAWTNILPRYQRPPLNHIPRRIGIAVSGGPDSMALAYLCKQLQVTRPELELEMKAFVVDHKFREESTEEAHKVSSWLSNMDILSEVLTLDWEAGETPKKKMAFETLARTKRYQALGKACFKNQLNTLLIGHHLDDNVETGLLRMTPTAKLEGLAGIAPVARIPECHGLWGVSESGSFETIRGRQRSFEFDLDEGKLTHFSADDWSFTMATGGILLCRPLLPFYKASILETCREANVPYVTDPTNSDPTLTMRNTIRSLLESDKFPRALRPASMSAFLANNRVSLLDIMSETDKLLRDCQLLKFYPNSSTMEVIFPTLPVDSPDAQNIRILAAALRRITNLITPRPELKNQALRLYERFAQDIFTGQQRDDFTVAGVHFKLQESPNNKEGGVLFDNIWHISRTPFMTGQEPVLEIDNLSDEWSAPVLWDNRFWLQFRLHRESSDKPESGSAEAASSSDAAADKNISESYNPRITIRPVKKEDMIHISQYLKRIKKNFQFAKWAPRNSRFTLPVITTTTPLPTNPNKTIAMINRKRRKTGILKIQGDVPQERYIGLPTLYFMDMQSQEGDVGVKVQCRWWYKQVDAEALKLMSWLAEDHQEVAGYHAHY
;
A
#
# COMPACT_ATOMS: atom_id res chain seq x y z
N MET A 1 -9.82 -16.38 -20.86
CA MET A 1 -9.88 -17.14 -19.59
C MET A 1 -9.39 -18.55 -19.84
N ALA A 2 -8.36 -19.01 -19.14
CA ALA A 2 -7.97 -20.41 -19.20
C ALA A 2 -9.06 -21.26 -18.54
N LEU A 3 -9.74 -22.07 -19.36
CA LEU A 3 -10.24 -23.35 -18.87
C LEU A 3 -9.09 -24.02 -18.10
N PRO A 4 -9.31 -24.71 -16.97
CA PRO A 4 -8.29 -25.60 -16.44
C PRO A 4 -7.83 -26.45 -17.61
N PHE A 5 -6.51 -26.49 -17.88
CA PHE A 5 -5.99 -27.32 -18.96
C PHE A 5 -6.64 -28.70 -18.78
N LYS A 6 -7.46 -29.13 -19.75
CA LYS A 6 -8.11 -30.44 -19.76
C LYS A 6 -7.05 -31.51 -19.99
N HIS A 7 -6.03 -31.58 -19.14
CA HIS A 7 -5.01 -32.61 -19.20
C HIS A 7 -4.98 -33.23 -17.81
N GLY A 8 -5.86 -34.22 -17.64
CA GLY A 8 -5.70 -35.25 -16.61
C GLY A 8 -4.55 -36.21 -16.96
N MET A 9 -3.44 -35.70 -17.48
CA MET A 9 -2.26 -36.50 -17.81
C MET A 9 -1.04 -35.88 -17.14
N SER A 10 -0.32 -36.73 -16.41
CA SER A 10 0.97 -36.50 -15.76
C SER A 10 2.09 -36.21 -16.77
N ALA A 11 1.89 -35.19 -17.61
CA ALA A 11 2.88 -34.76 -18.58
C ALA A 11 3.73 -33.62 -17.99
N PRO A 12 5.02 -33.55 -18.36
CA PRO A 12 5.88 -32.43 -18.03
C PRO A 12 5.34 -31.10 -18.59
N ILE A 13 5.46 -30.04 -17.81
CA ILE A 13 5.16 -28.68 -18.21
C ILE A 13 6.22 -28.17 -19.19
N THR A 14 5.80 -27.79 -20.38
CA THR A 14 6.69 -27.18 -21.39
C THR A 14 6.91 -25.69 -21.12
N ALA A 15 8.03 -25.13 -21.59
CA ALA A 15 8.30 -23.69 -21.52
C ALA A 15 7.18 -22.85 -22.19
N GLN A 16 6.56 -23.36 -23.25
CA GLN A 16 5.43 -22.70 -23.92
C GLN A 16 4.17 -22.66 -23.06
N GLN A 17 3.82 -23.76 -22.39
CA GLN A 17 2.68 -23.81 -21.48
C GLN A 17 2.93 -22.89 -20.26
N PHE A 18 4.14 -22.93 -19.71
CA PHE A 18 4.56 -22.05 -18.63
C PHE A 18 4.45 -20.57 -19.02
N PHE A 19 4.97 -20.18 -20.20
CA PHE A 19 4.87 -18.81 -20.70
C PHE A 19 3.42 -18.36 -20.85
N LYS A 20 2.56 -19.20 -21.45
CA LYS A 20 1.13 -18.88 -21.59
C LYS A 20 0.49 -18.65 -20.23
N SER A 21 0.75 -19.54 -19.26
CA SER A 21 0.22 -19.40 -17.90
C SER A 21 0.74 -18.14 -17.19
N PHE A 22 2.04 -17.86 -17.29
CA PHE A 22 2.64 -16.67 -16.69
C PHE A 22 2.05 -15.39 -17.29
N ARG A 23 1.97 -15.31 -18.62
CA ARG A 23 1.35 -14.19 -19.32
C ARG A 23 -0.11 -14.04 -18.90
N GLU A 24 -0.90 -15.10 -18.90
CA GLU A 24 -2.31 -15.03 -18.50
C GLU A 24 -2.49 -14.63 -17.02
N ALA A 25 -1.62 -15.11 -16.12
CA ALA A 25 -1.65 -14.67 -14.72
C ALA A 25 -1.37 -13.17 -14.59
N TRP A 26 -0.45 -12.64 -15.41
CA TRP A 26 -0.03 -11.25 -15.39
C TRP A 26 -0.99 -10.30 -16.13
N THR A 27 -1.50 -10.68 -17.30
CA THR A 27 -2.41 -9.82 -18.08
C THR A 27 -3.80 -9.76 -17.48
N ASN A 28 -4.23 -10.80 -16.76
CA ASN A 28 -5.52 -10.83 -16.06
C ASN A 28 -5.43 -10.28 -14.62
N ILE A 29 -4.40 -9.47 -14.33
CA ILE A 29 -4.32 -8.72 -13.08
C ILE A 29 -5.55 -7.81 -12.98
N LEU A 30 -6.19 -7.79 -11.80
CA LEU A 30 -7.33 -6.92 -11.54
C LEU A 30 -6.97 -5.46 -11.81
N PRO A 31 -7.83 -4.66 -12.47
CA PRO A 31 -7.60 -3.25 -12.81
C PRO A 31 -6.93 -2.38 -11.71
N ARG A 32 -7.36 -2.51 -10.46
CA ARG A 32 -6.75 -1.86 -9.28
C ARG A 32 -5.27 -2.19 -8.98
N TYR A 33 -4.72 -3.24 -9.57
CA TYR A 33 -3.30 -3.61 -9.47
C TYR A 33 -2.53 -3.33 -10.76
N GLN A 34 -3.19 -2.85 -11.82
CA GLN A 34 -2.59 -2.67 -13.13
C GLN A 34 -1.63 -1.48 -13.15
N ARG A 35 -0.45 -1.72 -13.71
CA ARG A 35 0.44 -0.69 -14.27
C ARG A 35 0.54 -0.99 -15.76
N PRO A 36 0.20 -0.06 -16.66
CA PRO A 36 0.49 -0.23 -18.08
C PRO A 36 2.01 -0.26 -18.33
N PRO A 37 2.51 -0.90 -19.41
CA PRO A 37 1.74 -1.55 -20.48
C PRO A 37 1.39 -3.04 -20.21
N LEU A 38 0.18 -3.41 -20.63
CA LEU A 38 -0.54 -4.68 -20.36
C LEU A 38 -0.12 -5.87 -21.24
N ASN A 39 0.86 -5.71 -22.15
CA ASN A 39 1.11 -6.71 -23.19
C ASN A 39 2.33 -7.59 -22.93
N HIS A 40 3.08 -7.37 -21.84
CA HIS A 40 4.31 -8.10 -21.55
C HIS A 40 4.35 -8.58 -20.09
N ILE A 41 4.96 -9.75 -19.89
CA ILE A 41 5.32 -10.23 -18.55
C ILE A 41 6.39 -9.32 -17.94
N PRO A 42 6.54 -9.27 -16.60
CA PRO A 42 7.55 -8.44 -15.98
C PRO A 42 8.95 -8.95 -16.35
N ARG A 43 9.83 -8.02 -16.76
CA ARG A 43 11.21 -8.34 -17.14
C ARG A 43 12.09 -8.70 -15.94
N ARG A 44 11.89 -7.99 -14.81
CA ARG A 44 12.66 -8.13 -13.57
C ARG A 44 11.88 -8.94 -12.55
N ILE A 45 12.28 -10.19 -12.34
CA ILE A 45 11.55 -11.14 -11.50
C ILE A 45 12.42 -11.71 -10.37
N GLY A 46 11.86 -11.75 -9.18
CA GLY A 46 12.34 -12.59 -8.08
C GLY A 46 11.69 -13.97 -8.15
N ILE A 47 12.40 -15.01 -7.70
CA ILE A 47 11.84 -16.36 -7.55
C ILE A 47 12.02 -16.81 -6.11
N ALA A 48 10.94 -17.09 -5.38
CA ALA A 48 11.05 -17.65 -4.04
C ALA A 48 11.31 -19.16 -4.12
N VAL A 49 12.49 -19.61 -3.70
CA VAL A 49 12.92 -21.00 -3.78
C VAL A 49 13.08 -21.59 -2.38
N SER A 50 12.26 -22.59 -2.05
CA SER A 50 12.31 -23.28 -0.76
C SER A 50 13.12 -24.58 -0.80
N GLY A 51 13.62 -24.98 -1.98
CA GLY A 51 14.29 -26.27 -2.20
C GLY A 51 13.34 -27.44 -2.48
N GLY A 52 12.04 -27.26 -2.25
CA GLY A 52 11.01 -28.25 -2.61
C GLY A 52 10.73 -28.30 -4.12
N PRO A 53 10.09 -29.38 -4.61
CA PRO A 53 9.91 -29.64 -6.03
C PRO A 53 9.18 -28.52 -6.77
N ASP A 54 8.18 -27.87 -6.16
CA ASP A 54 7.40 -26.81 -6.83
C ASP A 54 8.24 -25.58 -7.14
N SER A 55 9.06 -25.19 -6.17
CA SER A 55 9.91 -24.01 -6.27
C SER A 55 11.12 -24.24 -7.18
N MET A 56 11.65 -25.48 -7.19
CA MET A 56 12.73 -25.89 -8.08
C MET A 56 12.25 -26.02 -9.53
N ALA A 57 11.08 -26.61 -9.76
CA ALA A 57 10.43 -26.63 -11.08
C ALA A 57 10.13 -25.22 -11.59
N LEU A 58 9.63 -24.33 -10.73
CA LEU A 58 9.41 -22.92 -11.08
C LEU A 58 10.71 -22.24 -11.52
N ALA A 59 11.80 -22.42 -10.78
CA ALA A 59 13.11 -21.86 -11.12
C ALA A 59 13.62 -22.39 -12.46
N TYR A 60 13.55 -23.71 -12.67
CA TYR A 60 13.89 -24.36 -13.93
C TYR A 60 13.06 -23.82 -15.10
N LEU A 61 11.73 -23.74 -14.97
CA LEU A 61 10.85 -23.25 -16.03
C LEU A 61 11.10 -21.77 -16.35
N CYS A 62 11.46 -20.95 -15.37
CA CYS A 62 11.90 -19.56 -15.62
C CYS A 62 13.20 -19.52 -16.42
N LYS A 63 14.18 -20.39 -16.09
CA LYS A 63 15.42 -20.51 -16.87
C LYS A 63 15.17 -20.96 -18.29
N GLN A 64 14.33 -21.99 -18.48
CA GLN A 64 13.94 -22.46 -19.81
C GLN A 64 13.24 -21.38 -20.61
N LEU A 65 12.39 -20.57 -19.97
CA LEU A 65 11.76 -19.42 -20.62
C LEU A 65 12.78 -18.36 -21.04
N GLN A 66 13.75 -18.04 -20.18
CA GLN A 66 14.83 -17.11 -20.50
C GLN A 66 15.65 -17.57 -21.72
N VAL A 67 15.92 -18.89 -21.82
CA VAL A 67 16.70 -19.48 -22.93
C VAL A 67 15.89 -19.58 -24.22
N THR A 68 14.63 -20.05 -24.13
CA THR A 68 13.77 -20.27 -25.30
C THR A 68 13.17 -18.99 -25.87
N ARG A 69 13.17 -17.90 -25.08
CA ARG A 69 12.66 -16.59 -25.46
C ARG A 69 13.58 -15.44 -25.02
N PRO A 70 14.76 -15.30 -25.64
CA PRO A 70 15.69 -14.23 -25.32
C PRO A 70 15.11 -12.83 -25.57
N GLU A 71 14.12 -12.69 -26.45
CA GLU A 71 13.43 -11.43 -26.74
C GLU A 71 12.66 -10.84 -25.54
N LEU A 72 12.43 -11.64 -24.49
CA LEU A 72 11.77 -11.18 -23.27
C LEU A 72 12.72 -10.41 -22.33
N GLU A 73 14.04 -10.49 -22.55
CA GLU A 73 15.08 -9.83 -21.73
C GLU A 73 14.86 -10.06 -20.22
N LEU A 74 14.60 -11.32 -19.84
CA LEU A 74 14.28 -11.67 -18.45
C LEU A 74 15.53 -11.57 -17.55
N GLU A 75 15.46 -10.67 -16.59
CA GLU A 75 16.40 -10.56 -15.47
C GLU A 75 15.77 -11.26 -14.26
N MET A 76 16.38 -12.37 -13.82
CA MET A 76 15.84 -13.16 -12.73
C MET A 76 16.87 -13.36 -11.61
N LYS A 77 16.38 -13.33 -10.37
CA LYS A 77 17.15 -13.64 -9.17
C LYS A 77 16.32 -14.52 -8.22
N ALA A 78 16.89 -15.64 -7.81
CA ALA A 78 16.27 -16.53 -6.85
C ALA A 78 16.60 -16.11 -5.41
N PHE A 79 15.65 -16.29 -4.50
CA PHE A 79 15.81 -16.05 -3.08
C PHE A 79 15.51 -17.33 -2.31
N VAL A 80 16.49 -17.79 -1.54
CA VAL A 80 16.38 -18.95 -0.65
C VAL A 80 16.31 -18.43 0.77
N VAL A 81 15.28 -18.78 1.53
CA VAL A 81 15.14 -18.28 2.91
C VAL A 81 15.69 -19.31 3.88
N ASP A 82 16.74 -18.93 4.60
CA ASP A 82 17.25 -19.70 5.73
C ASP A 82 16.51 -19.29 7.00
N HIS A 83 15.68 -20.20 7.51
CA HIS A 83 14.85 -19.97 8.68
C HIS A 83 15.61 -20.07 10.01
N LYS A 84 16.83 -20.64 10.03
CA LYS A 84 17.64 -20.91 11.23
C LYS A 84 16.91 -21.65 12.36
N PHE A 85 15.86 -22.41 12.03
CA PHE A 85 15.07 -23.12 13.04
C PHE A 85 15.68 -24.49 13.41
N ARG A 86 16.29 -25.16 12.44
CA ARG A 86 17.08 -26.38 12.63
C ARG A 86 18.53 -26.07 12.30
N GLU A 87 19.48 -26.74 12.94
CA GLU A 87 20.91 -26.61 12.63
C GLU A 87 21.19 -26.88 11.15
N GLU A 88 20.45 -27.81 10.54
CA GLU A 88 20.54 -28.20 9.12
C GLU A 88 19.98 -27.14 8.14
N SER A 89 19.20 -26.16 8.61
CA SER A 89 18.51 -25.17 7.75
C SER A 89 19.48 -24.37 6.88
N THR A 90 20.63 -23.99 7.45
CA THR A 90 21.65 -23.23 6.73
C THR A 90 22.33 -24.09 5.66
N GLU A 91 22.62 -25.36 5.96
CA GLU A 91 23.21 -26.29 4.99
C GLU A 91 22.25 -26.59 3.83
N GLU A 92 20.97 -26.81 4.12
CA GLU A 92 19.92 -26.98 3.12
C GLU A 92 19.82 -25.75 2.21
N ALA A 93 19.81 -24.54 2.78
CA ALA A 93 19.75 -23.30 2.01
C ALA A 93 20.96 -23.13 1.06
N HIS A 94 22.17 -23.45 1.53
CA HIS A 94 23.38 -23.41 0.69
C HIS A 94 23.40 -24.50 -0.38
N LYS A 95 22.86 -25.69 -0.07
CA LYS A 95 22.71 -26.79 -1.04
C LYS A 95 21.75 -26.41 -2.17
N VAL A 96 20.61 -25.81 -1.82
CA VAL A 96 19.63 -25.29 -2.80
C VAL A 96 20.25 -24.17 -3.64
N SER A 97 20.99 -23.24 -3.01
CA SER A 97 21.72 -22.19 -3.73
C SER A 97 22.72 -22.77 -4.73
N SER A 98 23.47 -23.81 -4.35
CA SER A 98 24.38 -24.53 -5.25
C SER A 98 23.65 -25.19 -6.44
N TRP A 99 22.49 -25.80 -6.20
CA TRP A 99 21.68 -26.35 -7.29
C TRP A 99 21.17 -25.29 -8.26
N LEU A 100 20.78 -24.11 -7.75
CA LEU A 100 20.38 -22.98 -8.58
C LEU A 100 21.55 -22.44 -9.41
N SER A 101 22.75 -22.36 -8.83
CA SER A 101 23.97 -21.99 -9.56
C SER A 101 24.28 -22.97 -10.68
N ASN A 102 24.12 -24.28 -10.46
CA ASN A 102 24.31 -25.30 -11.50
C ASN A 102 23.28 -25.20 -12.66
N MET A 103 22.16 -24.52 -12.44
CA MET A 103 21.16 -24.21 -13.48
C MET A 103 21.36 -22.81 -14.08
N ASP A 104 22.48 -22.15 -13.82
CA ASP A 104 22.78 -20.77 -14.23
C ASP A 104 21.73 -19.76 -13.76
N ILE A 105 21.28 -19.91 -12.51
CA ILE A 105 20.35 -19.00 -11.83
C ILE A 105 21.07 -18.32 -10.68
N LEU A 106 21.17 -16.98 -10.73
CA LEU A 106 21.68 -16.19 -9.62
C LEU A 106 20.77 -16.32 -8.41
N SER A 107 21.34 -16.64 -7.25
CA SER A 107 20.59 -16.80 -6.01
C SER A 107 21.18 -15.99 -4.85
N GLU A 108 20.34 -15.60 -3.90
CA GLU A 108 20.72 -14.96 -2.64
C GLU A 108 20.06 -15.71 -1.48
N VAL A 109 20.85 -16.10 -0.48
CA VAL A 109 20.34 -16.71 0.74
C VAL A 109 19.96 -15.60 1.73
N LEU A 110 18.68 -15.56 2.12
CA LEU A 110 18.10 -14.62 3.05
C LEU A 110 17.97 -15.28 4.41
N THR A 111 18.88 -14.94 5.31
CA THR A 111 18.83 -15.39 6.69
C THR A 111 17.79 -14.60 7.48
N LEU A 112 16.94 -15.31 8.24
CA LEU A 112 16.01 -14.67 9.17
C LEU A 112 16.68 -14.40 10.51
N ASP A 113 16.58 -13.16 10.97
CA ASP A 113 16.98 -12.75 12.32
C ASP A 113 15.78 -12.87 13.28
N TRP A 114 16.02 -13.49 14.43
CA TRP A 114 15.05 -13.69 15.50
C TRP A 114 15.50 -12.85 16.71
N GLU A 115 14.64 -11.99 17.24
CA GLU A 115 14.98 -11.18 18.42
C GLU A 115 15.02 -12.03 19.70
N ALA A 116 15.77 -11.59 20.70
CA ALA A 116 15.87 -12.29 21.99
C ALA A 116 14.48 -12.35 22.67
N GLY A 117 13.92 -13.55 22.79
CA GLY A 117 12.58 -13.78 23.35
C GLY A 117 11.44 -13.90 22.33
N GLU A 118 11.71 -13.69 21.02
CA GLU A 118 10.73 -13.90 19.94
C GLU A 118 10.42 -15.38 19.66
N THR A 119 11.11 -16.34 20.30
CA THR A 119 10.79 -17.77 20.21
C THR A 119 9.48 -18.06 20.95
N PRO A 120 8.34 -18.24 20.25
CA PRO A 120 7.05 -18.39 20.89
C PRO A 120 7.00 -19.74 21.59
N LYS A 121 6.52 -19.77 22.84
CA LYS A 121 6.34 -21.01 23.61
C LYS A 121 5.37 -22.02 22.98
N LYS A 122 4.66 -21.64 21.90
CA LYS A 122 3.66 -22.46 21.18
C LYS A 122 4.00 -22.55 19.68
N LYS A 123 4.03 -23.76 19.12
CA LYS A 123 4.34 -24.05 17.70
C LYS A 123 3.51 -23.24 16.69
N MET A 124 2.21 -23.03 16.93
CA MET A 124 1.32 -22.29 15.99
C MET A 124 1.63 -20.78 15.90
N ALA A 125 2.03 -20.16 17.01
CA ALA A 125 2.41 -18.74 17.01
C ALA A 125 3.73 -18.53 16.25
N PHE A 126 4.61 -19.53 16.28
CA PHE A 126 5.86 -19.53 15.52
C PHE A 126 5.65 -19.65 14.02
N GLU A 127 4.78 -20.55 13.54
CA GLU A 127 4.52 -20.68 12.09
C GLU A 127 4.00 -19.36 11.49
N THR A 128 3.12 -18.67 12.20
CA THR A 128 2.62 -17.35 11.80
C THR A 128 3.74 -16.32 11.75
N LEU A 129 4.58 -16.24 12.80
CA LEU A 129 5.71 -15.32 12.84
C LEU A 129 6.77 -15.61 11.76
N ALA A 130 7.10 -16.89 11.55
CA ALA A 130 8.02 -17.35 10.52
C ALA A 130 7.51 -16.99 9.12
N ARG A 131 6.19 -17.15 8.90
CA ARG A 131 5.54 -16.73 7.65
C ARG A 131 5.67 -15.22 7.43
N THR A 132 5.43 -14.41 8.47
CA THR A 132 5.58 -12.95 8.41
C THR A 132 7.02 -12.56 8.09
N LYS A 133 8.00 -13.01 8.88
CA LYS A 133 9.43 -12.70 8.67
C LYS A 133 9.90 -13.15 7.29
N ARG A 134 9.46 -14.32 6.80
CA ARG A 134 9.75 -14.83 5.45
C ARG A 134 9.28 -13.88 4.35
N TYR A 135 8.00 -13.47 4.35
CA TYR A 135 7.50 -12.57 3.31
C TYR A 135 8.12 -11.18 3.40
N GLN A 136 8.40 -10.69 4.60
CA GLN A 136 9.11 -9.42 4.78
C GLN A 136 10.55 -9.48 4.26
N ALA A 137 11.28 -10.55 4.53
CA ALA A 137 12.64 -10.75 4.00
C ALA A 137 12.64 -10.83 2.47
N LEU A 138 11.74 -11.64 1.88
CA LEU A 138 11.56 -11.74 0.43
C LEU A 138 11.21 -10.38 -0.19
N GLY A 139 10.28 -9.65 0.41
CA GLY A 139 9.86 -8.33 -0.05
C GLY A 139 10.98 -7.30 -0.03
N LYS A 140 11.72 -7.22 1.08
CA LYS A 140 12.89 -6.35 1.23
C LYS A 140 13.99 -6.70 0.22
N ALA A 141 14.25 -7.98 0.00
CA ALA A 141 15.23 -8.46 -0.97
C ALA A 141 14.82 -8.11 -2.41
N CYS A 142 13.54 -8.29 -2.77
CA CYS A 142 13.02 -7.84 -4.06
C CYS A 142 13.23 -6.34 -4.26
N PHE A 143 12.86 -5.53 -3.26
CA PHE A 143 13.02 -4.08 -3.34
C PHE A 143 14.50 -3.65 -3.48
N LYS A 144 15.40 -4.23 -2.67
CA LYS A 144 16.86 -3.98 -2.74
C LYS A 144 17.45 -4.31 -4.11
N ASN A 145 16.96 -5.38 -4.74
CA ASN A 145 17.40 -5.82 -6.07
C ASN A 145 16.60 -5.19 -7.23
N GLN A 146 15.79 -4.16 -6.97
CA GLN A 146 14.95 -3.46 -7.98
C GLN A 146 14.01 -4.40 -8.76
N LEU A 147 13.55 -5.46 -8.10
CA LEU A 147 12.56 -6.40 -8.63
C LEU A 147 11.18 -5.92 -8.23
N ASN A 148 10.21 -5.93 -9.15
CA ASN A 148 8.83 -5.50 -8.88
C ASN A 148 7.85 -6.68 -8.74
N THR A 149 8.32 -7.88 -9.07
CA THR A 149 7.52 -9.11 -9.09
C THR A 149 8.28 -10.23 -8.41
N LEU A 150 7.58 -11.03 -7.62
CA LEU A 150 8.10 -12.24 -6.98
C LEU A 150 7.24 -13.44 -7.39
N LEU A 151 7.84 -14.42 -8.05
CA LEU A 151 7.20 -15.66 -8.43
C LEU A 151 7.25 -16.67 -7.28
N ILE A 152 6.14 -17.36 -7.05
CA ILE A 152 6.04 -18.43 -6.05
C ILE A 152 5.37 -19.68 -6.63
N GLY A 153 5.82 -20.86 -6.20
CA GLY A 153 5.44 -22.16 -6.74
C GLY A 153 4.08 -22.70 -6.31
N HIS A 154 3.07 -21.86 -6.09
CA HIS A 154 1.73 -22.38 -5.79
C HIS A 154 1.09 -23.01 -7.02
N HIS A 155 0.48 -24.18 -6.85
CA HIS A 155 -0.11 -24.99 -7.92
C HIS A 155 -1.61 -25.26 -7.73
N LEU A 156 -2.22 -26.03 -8.64
CA LEU A 156 -3.67 -26.26 -8.66
C LEU A 156 -4.15 -27.01 -7.41
N ASP A 157 -3.40 -27.99 -6.93
CA ASP A 157 -3.73 -28.74 -5.72
C ASP A 157 -3.69 -27.83 -4.48
N ASP A 158 -2.73 -26.89 -4.39
CA ASP A 158 -2.74 -25.87 -3.33
C ASP A 158 -4.01 -25.03 -3.35
N ASN A 159 -4.53 -24.74 -4.55
CA ASN A 159 -5.77 -24.00 -4.73
C ASN A 159 -6.98 -24.81 -4.22
N VAL A 160 -7.03 -26.11 -4.52
CA VAL A 160 -8.05 -27.05 -4.01
C VAL A 160 -7.98 -27.16 -2.49
N GLU A 161 -6.78 -27.40 -1.94
CA GLU A 161 -6.55 -27.45 -0.49
C GLU A 161 -7.02 -26.16 0.19
N THR A 162 -6.66 -25.00 -0.38
CA THR A 162 -7.08 -23.69 0.14
C THR A 162 -8.59 -23.51 0.05
N GLY A 163 -9.22 -23.98 -1.03
CA GLY A 163 -10.67 -23.97 -1.18
C GLY A 163 -11.37 -24.75 -0.09
N LEU A 164 -10.92 -25.98 0.18
CA LEU A 164 -11.44 -26.84 1.24
C LEU A 164 -11.22 -26.23 2.63
N LEU A 165 -10.03 -25.70 2.91
CA LEU A 165 -9.71 -25.03 4.17
C LEU A 165 -10.62 -23.82 4.44
N ARG A 166 -10.98 -23.08 3.39
CA ARG A 166 -11.81 -21.88 3.51
C ARG A 166 -13.30 -22.19 3.51
N MET A 167 -13.71 -23.40 3.16
CA MET A 167 -15.10 -23.83 3.09
C MET A 167 -15.69 -24.01 4.49
N THR A 168 -16.03 -22.88 5.09
CA THR A 168 -16.72 -22.76 6.38
C THR A 168 -18.16 -22.29 6.15
N PRO A 169 -19.09 -22.46 7.11
CA PRO A 169 -20.45 -21.90 6.99
C PRO A 169 -20.48 -20.38 6.73
N THR A 170 -19.42 -19.68 7.11
CA THR A 170 -19.25 -18.24 6.90
C THR A 170 -18.50 -17.88 5.61
N ALA A 171 -18.07 -18.88 4.83
CA ALA A 171 -17.30 -18.66 3.61
C ALA A 171 -18.12 -17.88 2.57
N LYS A 172 -17.53 -16.82 2.04
CA LYS A 172 -18.12 -15.98 0.99
C LYS A 172 -17.34 -16.15 -0.31
N LEU A 173 -17.90 -15.57 -1.37
CA LEU A 173 -17.37 -15.64 -2.72
C LEU A 173 -15.89 -15.31 -2.82
N GLU A 174 -15.40 -14.27 -2.13
CA GLU A 174 -13.98 -13.89 -2.14
C GLU A 174 -13.06 -14.94 -1.51
N GLY A 175 -13.53 -15.59 -0.43
CA GLY A 175 -12.81 -16.70 0.19
C GLY A 175 -12.79 -17.94 -0.70
N LEU A 176 -13.88 -18.17 -1.43
CA LEU A 176 -14.12 -19.33 -2.31
C LEU A 176 -13.70 -19.11 -3.76
N ALA A 177 -13.09 -17.97 -4.11
CA ALA A 177 -12.49 -17.73 -5.43
C ALA A 177 -11.06 -18.30 -5.54
N GLY A 178 -10.62 -19.08 -4.55
CA GLY A 178 -9.32 -19.73 -4.49
C GLY A 178 -8.15 -18.76 -4.26
N ILE A 179 -6.95 -19.18 -4.64
CA ILE A 179 -5.70 -18.41 -4.57
C ILE A 179 -5.62 -17.50 -5.80
N ALA A 180 -5.57 -16.18 -5.60
CA ALA A 180 -5.42 -15.23 -6.71
C ALA A 180 -4.09 -15.49 -7.48
N PRO A 181 -4.07 -15.49 -8.83
CA PRO A 181 -2.84 -15.68 -9.61
C PRO A 181 -1.80 -14.60 -9.34
N VAL A 182 -2.28 -13.36 -9.15
CA VAL A 182 -1.46 -12.21 -8.73
C VAL A 182 -2.07 -11.55 -7.50
N ALA A 183 -1.24 -11.17 -6.55
CA ALA A 183 -1.65 -10.47 -5.34
C ALA A 183 -0.52 -9.58 -4.81
N ARG A 184 -0.84 -8.66 -3.89
CA ARG A 184 0.18 -8.01 -3.06
C ARG A 184 0.92 -9.03 -2.21
N ILE A 185 2.18 -8.76 -1.91
CA ILE A 185 2.94 -9.55 -0.94
C ILE A 185 2.31 -9.41 0.46
N PRO A 186 1.90 -10.52 1.11
CA PRO A 186 1.24 -10.48 2.41
C PRO A 186 2.26 -10.15 3.51
N GLU A 187 1.77 -9.78 4.70
CA GLU A 187 2.59 -9.53 5.89
C GLU A 187 3.62 -8.38 5.78
N CYS A 188 3.53 -7.57 4.72
CA CYS A 188 4.47 -6.49 4.43
C CYS A 188 3.86 -5.08 4.53
N HIS A 189 2.67 -4.95 5.12
CA HIS A 189 2.04 -3.63 5.33
C HIS A 189 2.99 -2.71 6.13
N GLY A 190 3.09 -1.44 5.73
CA GLY A 190 3.99 -0.47 6.37
C GLY A 190 5.46 -0.57 5.97
N LEU A 191 5.85 -1.53 5.11
CA LEU A 191 7.21 -1.60 4.56
C LEU A 191 7.35 -0.80 3.26
N TRP A 192 8.11 0.29 3.32
CA TRP A 192 8.42 1.13 2.14
C TRP A 192 9.10 0.30 1.05
N GLY A 193 8.66 0.46 -0.20
CA GLY A 193 9.20 -0.27 -1.34
C GLY A 193 8.59 -1.65 -1.56
N VAL A 194 7.94 -2.20 -0.54
CA VAL A 194 7.45 -3.58 -0.54
C VAL A 194 5.94 -3.65 -0.68
N SER A 195 5.20 -2.88 0.11
CA SER A 195 3.73 -2.85 0.06
C SER A 195 3.23 -1.46 -0.25
N GLU A 196 2.49 -1.34 -1.36
CA GLU A 196 1.75 -0.12 -1.75
C GLU A 196 2.61 1.17 -1.72
N SER A 197 3.90 1.06 -2.05
CA SER A 197 4.90 2.12 -1.88
C SER A 197 6.21 1.83 -2.64
N GLY A 198 7.21 2.73 -2.58
CA GLY A 198 8.49 2.57 -3.28
C GLY A 198 8.68 3.51 -4.48
N SER A 199 7.58 4.04 -5.00
CA SER A 199 7.54 5.12 -5.96
C SER A 199 6.49 6.13 -5.52
N PHE A 200 6.34 7.22 -6.26
CA PHE A 200 5.29 8.20 -6.02
C PHE A 200 4.76 8.74 -7.34
N GLU A 201 3.52 9.16 -7.33
CA GLU A 201 2.84 9.74 -8.49
C GLU A 201 2.06 10.97 -8.04
N THR A 202 2.12 12.03 -8.84
CA THR A 202 1.30 13.22 -8.61
C THR A 202 0.02 13.09 -9.42
N ILE A 203 -1.10 12.97 -8.72
CA ILE A 203 -2.42 12.90 -9.33
C ILE A 203 -3.00 14.30 -9.40
N ARG A 204 -3.63 14.64 -10.53
CA ARG A 204 -4.43 15.85 -10.71
C ARG A 204 -5.91 15.50 -10.86
N GLY A 205 -6.76 16.24 -10.17
CA GLY A 205 -8.21 16.10 -10.23
C GLY A 205 -8.91 17.45 -10.18
N ARG A 206 -10.21 17.46 -10.43
CA ARG A 206 -11.05 18.67 -10.38
C ARG A 206 -11.94 18.63 -9.14
N GLN A 207 -11.86 19.66 -8.31
CA GLN A 207 -12.80 19.86 -7.20
C GLN A 207 -14.01 20.58 -7.75
N ARG A 208 -15.18 19.96 -7.66
CA ARG A 208 -16.43 20.55 -8.15
C ARG A 208 -17.14 21.26 -7.01
N SER A 209 -17.51 22.51 -7.24
CA SER A 209 -18.35 23.28 -6.33
C SER A 209 -19.68 23.56 -7.00
N PHE A 210 -20.75 23.35 -6.24
CA PHE A 210 -22.11 23.65 -6.68
C PHE A 210 -22.67 24.79 -5.85
N GLU A 211 -23.48 25.60 -6.49
CA GLU A 211 -24.38 26.53 -5.83
C GLU A 211 -25.80 25.99 -6.00
N PHE A 212 -26.59 26.08 -4.95
CA PHE A 212 -27.98 25.65 -5.01
C PHE A 212 -28.80 26.80 -5.57
N ASP A 213 -29.37 26.60 -6.75
CA ASP A 213 -30.30 27.56 -7.32
C ASP A 213 -31.62 27.45 -6.54
N LEU A 214 -31.89 28.48 -5.72
CA LEU A 214 -33.08 28.55 -4.88
C LEU A 214 -34.36 28.71 -5.70
N ASP A 215 -34.26 29.23 -6.93
CA ASP A 215 -35.40 29.52 -7.80
C ASP A 215 -35.77 28.28 -8.64
N GLU A 216 -34.78 27.54 -9.15
CA GLU A 216 -35.01 26.31 -9.93
C GLU A 216 -35.05 25.02 -9.10
N GLY A 217 -34.60 25.07 -7.83
CA GLY A 217 -34.49 23.89 -6.98
C GLY A 217 -33.45 22.88 -7.47
N LYS A 218 -32.46 23.32 -8.26
CA LYS A 218 -31.43 22.47 -8.86
C LYS A 218 -30.03 22.88 -8.40
N LEU A 219 -29.12 21.90 -8.35
CA LEU A 219 -27.69 22.14 -8.18
C LEU A 219 -27.10 22.62 -9.51
N THR A 220 -26.59 23.85 -9.53
CA THR A 220 -25.87 24.40 -10.69
C THR A 220 -24.36 24.35 -10.42
N HIS A 221 -23.58 23.88 -11.40
CA HIS A 221 -22.13 23.77 -11.27
C HIS A 221 -21.49 25.13 -11.48
N PHE A 222 -20.88 25.71 -10.43
CA PHE A 222 -20.38 27.08 -10.48
C PHE A 222 -18.86 27.19 -10.68
N SER A 223 -18.08 26.16 -10.32
CA SER A 223 -16.63 26.18 -10.56
C SER A 223 -15.97 24.81 -10.42
N ALA A 224 -14.93 24.59 -11.22
CA ALA A 224 -13.98 23.50 -11.06
C ALA A 224 -12.62 24.09 -10.70
N ASP A 225 -12.11 23.76 -9.51
CA ASP A 225 -10.75 24.10 -9.12
C ASP A 225 -9.84 22.91 -9.41
N ASP A 226 -8.73 23.14 -10.11
CA ASP A 226 -7.68 22.13 -10.26
C ASP A 226 -7.05 21.84 -8.90
N TRP A 227 -6.93 20.56 -8.59
CA TRP A 227 -6.30 20.06 -7.38
C TRP A 227 -5.26 19.00 -7.72
N SER A 228 -4.19 18.96 -6.93
CA SER A 228 -3.20 17.89 -7.07
C SER A 228 -2.66 17.46 -5.72
N PHE A 229 -2.28 16.20 -5.63
CA PHE A 229 -1.58 15.65 -4.48
C PHE A 229 -0.64 14.54 -4.94
N THR A 230 0.38 14.26 -4.14
CA THR A 230 1.31 13.17 -4.41
C THR A 230 0.98 11.97 -3.50
N MET A 231 0.85 10.80 -4.11
CA MET A 231 0.66 9.54 -3.38
C MET A 231 1.82 8.59 -3.61
N ALA A 232 2.09 7.72 -2.64
CA ALA A 232 2.95 6.58 -2.79
C ALA A 232 2.32 5.57 -3.77
N THR A 233 3.14 4.95 -4.59
CA THR A 233 2.75 3.91 -5.54
C THR A 233 3.80 2.81 -5.55
N GLY A 234 3.43 1.64 -6.06
CA GLY A 234 4.37 0.53 -6.24
C GLY A 234 4.18 -0.59 -5.24
N GLY A 235 5.29 -1.21 -4.86
CA GLY A 235 5.36 -2.44 -4.09
C GLY A 235 5.56 -3.67 -4.96
N ILE A 236 5.75 -4.80 -4.29
CA ILE A 236 6.03 -6.09 -4.91
C ILE A 236 4.71 -6.83 -5.15
N LEU A 237 4.56 -7.33 -6.37
CA LEU A 237 3.46 -8.23 -6.73
C LEU A 237 3.95 -9.68 -6.65
N LEU A 238 3.18 -10.52 -5.95
CA LEU A 238 3.33 -11.97 -6.04
C LEU A 238 2.64 -12.46 -7.31
N CYS A 239 3.30 -13.30 -8.09
CA CYS A 239 2.70 -13.99 -9.22
C CYS A 239 2.87 -15.52 -9.06
N ARG A 240 1.86 -16.29 -9.50
CA ARG A 240 1.78 -17.75 -9.34
C ARG A 240 1.59 -18.43 -10.70
N PRO A 241 2.62 -18.53 -11.53
CA PRO A 241 2.49 -19.11 -12.87
C PRO A 241 2.15 -20.61 -12.86
N LEU A 242 2.44 -21.32 -11.77
CA LEU A 242 2.15 -22.75 -11.66
C LEU A 242 0.72 -23.07 -11.24
N LEU A 243 -0.08 -22.06 -10.90
CA LEU A 243 -1.43 -22.23 -10.35
C LEU A 243 -2.38 -23.09 -11.20
N PRO A 244 -2.32 -23.07 -12.55
CA PRO A 244 -3.18 -23.92 -13.38
C PRO A 244 -2.72 -25.39 -13.51
N PHE A 245 -1.53 -25.75 -13.01
CA PHE A 245 -0.94 -27.08 -13.20
C PHE A 245 -1.08 -27.94 -11.95
N TYR A 246 -1.25 -29.25 -12.14
CA TYR A 246 -1.24 -30.21 -11.04
C TYR A 246 0.18 -30.46 -10.52
N LYS A 247 0.26 -30.84 -9.24
CA LYS A 247 1.49 -31.32 -8.60
C LYS A 247 2.18 -32.43 -9.40
N ALA A 248 1.41 -33.35 -9.96
CA ALA A 248 1.94 -34.46 -10.77
C ALA A 248 2.76 -33.98 -11.97
N SER A 249 2.26 -32.96 -12.71
CA SER A 249 2.98 -32.38 -13.84
C SER A 249 4.28 -31.67 -13.42
N ILE A 250 4.28 -31.05 -12.24
CA ILE A 250 5.46 -30.41 -11.67
C ILE A 250 6.54 -31.44 -11.33
N LEU A 251 6.15 -32.55 -10.68
CA LEU A 251 7.06 -33.64 -10.35
C LEU A 251 7.63 -34.29 -11.61
N GLU A 252 6.80 -34.47 -12.64
CA GLU A 252 7.23 -35.01 -13.92
C GLU A 252 8.20 -34.08 -14.65
N THR A 253 7.99 -32.76 -14.60
CA THR A 253 8.97 -31.77 -15.08
C THR A 253 10.30 -31.90 -14.37
N CYS A 254 10.31 -32.03 -13.04
CA CYS A 254 11.56 -32.23 -12.31
C CYS A 254 12.24 -33.54 -12.71
N ARG A 255 11.46 -34.62 -12.89
CA ARG A 255 11.97 -35.95 -13.26
C ARG A 255 12.60 -35.94 -14.65
N GLU A 256 11.91 -35.38 -15.65
CA GLU A 256 12.40 -35.32 -17.03
C GLU A 256 13.65 -34.43 -17.16
N ALA A 257 13.67 -33.30 -16.46
CA ALA A 257 14.78 -32.35 -16.50
C ALA A 257 15.91 -32.65 -15.51
N ASN A 258 15.83 -33.75 -14.75
CA ASN A 258 16.76 -34.11 -13.68
C ASN A 258 17.00 -32.96 -12.67
N VAL A 259 15.95 -32.20 -12.34
CA VAL A 259 16.04 -31.08 -11.39
C VAL A 259 16.08 -31.65 -9.97
N PRO A 260 17.14 -31.37 -9.18
CA PRO A 260 17.21 -31.81 -7.80
C PRO A 260 16.23 -31.02 -6.92
N TYR A 261 15.67 -31.69 -5.92
CA TYR A 261 14.84 -31.06 -4.90
C TYR A 261 14.92 -31.84 -3.58
N VAL A 262 14.57 -31.18 -2.48
CA VAL A 262 14.42 -31.79 -1.16
C VAL A 262 12.96 -32.17 -0.95
N THR A 263 12.74 -33.31 -0.29
CA THR A 263 11.42 -33.75 0.17
C THR A 263 11.42 -33.74 1.70
N ASP A 264 10.72 -32.79 2.31
CA ASP A 264 10.57 -32.75 3.77
C ASP A 264 9.55 -33.84 4.21
N PRO A 265 9.96 -34.84 5.02
CA PRO A 265 9.10 -35.93 5.48
C PRO A 265 7.88 -35.44 6.28
N THR A 266 7.98 -34.28 6.93
CA THR A 266 6.88 -33.71 7.74
C THR A 266 5.69 -33.28 6.88
N ASN A 267 5.88 -33.08 5.57
CA ASN A 267 4.78 -32.79 4.63
C ASN A 267 3.83 -33.96 4.42
N SER A 268 4.24 -35.18 4.79
CA SER A 268 3.45 -36.40 4.65
C SER A 268 2.71 -36.79 5.94
N ASP A 269 2.98 -36.12 7.07
CA ASP A 269 2.28 -36.41 8.34
C ASP A 269 0.91 -35.69 8.37
N PRO A 270 -0.22 -36.43 8.30
CA PRO A 270 -1.55 -35.86 8.28
C PRO A 270 -1.97 -35.25 9.63
N THR A 271 -1.26 -35.52 10.72
CA THR A 271 -1.58 -35.03 12.07
C THR A 271 -0.95 -33.68 12.37
N LEU A 272 0.05 -33.28 11.59
CA LEU A 272 0.86 -32.10 11.89
C LEU A 272 0.16 -30.77 11.57
N THR A 273 -0.57 -30.71 10.45
CA THR A 273 -1.33 -29.51 10.04
C THR A 273 -2.65 -29.90 9.38
N MET A 274 -3.67 -29.05 9.49
CA MET A 274 -4.95 -29.21 8.79
C MET A 274 -4.76 -29.36 7.27
N ARG A 275 -3.73 -28.73 6.72
CA ARG A 275 -3.42 -28.80 5.29
C ARG A 275 -2.90 -30.18 4.90
N ASN A 276 -2.00 -30.77 5.69
CA ASN A 276 -1.54 -32.14 5.49
C ASN A 276 -2.69 -33.14 5.65
N THR A 277 -3.59 -32.92 6.63
CA THR A 277 -4.79 -33.74 6.78
C THR A 277 -5.64 -33.71 5.51
N ILE A 278 -5.92 -32.53 4.96
CA ILE A 278 -6.71 -32.39 3.73
C ILE A 278 -6.02 -33.05 2.55
N ARG A 279 -4.71 -32.88 2.40
CA ARG A 279 -3.92 -33.54 1.35
C ARG A 279 -4.03 -35.06 1.42
N SER A 280 -3.81 -35.64 2.60
CA SER A 280 -3.95 -37.09 2.83
C SER A 280 -5.38 -37.58 2.55
N LEU A 281 -6.40 -36.80 2.92
CA LEU A 281 -7.80 -37.13 2.63
C LEU A 281 -8.12 -37.08 1.13
N LEU A 282 -7.57 -36.10 0.40
CA LEU A 282 -7.70 -35.98 -1.06
C LEU A 282 -7.07 -37.17 -1.79
N GLU A 283 -5.93 -37.66 -1.29
CA GLU A 283 -5.25 -38.86 -1.82
C GLU A 283 -6.01 -40.16 -1.48
N SER A 284 -6.70 -40.20 -0.34
CA SER A 284 -7.43 -41.39 0.11
C SER A 284 -8.73 -41.69 -0.67
N ASP A 285 -9.12 -40.83 -1.60
CA ASP A 285 -10.34 -40.91 -2.42
C ASP A 285 -11.67 -40.98 -1.62
N LYS A 286 -11.60 -40.72 -0.30
CA LYS A 286 -12.73 -40.76 0.65
C LYS A 286 -13.70 -39.60 0.51
N PHE A 287 -13.33 -38.55 -0.23
CA PHE A 287 -14.20 -37.40 -0.42
C PHE A 287 -15.37 -37.71 -1.37
N PRO A 288 -16.59 -37.22 -1.05
CA PRO A 288 -17.70 -37.19 -2.00
C PRO A 288 -17.28 -36.51 -3.30
N ARG A 289 -17.86 -36.91 -4.43
CA ARG A 289 -17.50 -36.39 -5.77
C ARG A 289 -17.39 -34.87 -5.84
N ALA A 290 -18.30 -34.15 -5.16
CA ALA A 290 -18.33 -32.69 -5.13
C ALA A 290 -17.08 -32.03 -4.51
N LEU A 291 -16.40 -32.73 -3.59
CA LEU A 291 -15.23 -32.23 -2.86
C LEU A 291 -13.89 -32.75 -3.42
N ARG A 292 -13.94 -33.54 -4.51
CA ARG A 292 -12.74 -34.03 -5.19
C ARG A 292 -12.05 -32.92 -6.00
N PRO A 293 -10.74 -33.05 -6.31
CA PRO A 293 -9.96 -31.99 -6.95
C PRO A 293 -10.58 -31.40 -8.22
N ALA A 294 -11.13 -32.23 -9.11
CA ALA A 294 -11.72 -31.75 -10.36
C ALA A 294 -12.98 -30.89 -10.14
N SER A 295 -13.89 -31.35 -9.28
CA SER A 295 -15.13 -30.61 -8.94
C SER A 295 -14.83 -29.36 -8.13
N MET A 296 -13.91 -29.45 -7.16
CA MET A 296 -13.51 -28.29 -6.37
C MET A 296 -12.79 -27.25 -7.24
N SER A 297 -11.91 -27.66 -8.16
CA SER A 297 -11.25 -26.74 -9.09
C SER A 297 -12.26 -25.99 -9.97
N ALA A 298 -13.25 -26.70 -10.52
CA ALA A 298 -14.33 -26.08 -11.29
C ALA A 298 -15.17 -25.12 -10.43
N PHE A 299 -15.49 -25.50 -9.19
CA PHE A 299 -16.21 -24.65 -8.24
C PHE A 299 -15.44 -23.35 -7.95
N LEU A 300 -14.15 -23.44 -7.61
CA LEU A 300 -13.31 -22.26 -7.33
C LEU A 300 -13.17 -21.36 -8.57
N ALA A 301 -13.05 -21.96 -9.76
CA ALA A 301 -12.99 -21.22 -11.02
C ALA A 301 -14.30 -20.46 -11.29
N ASN A 302 -15.45 -21.10 -11.09
CA ASN A 302 -16.75 -20.45 -11.25
C ASN A 302 -16.94 -19.29 -10.26
N ASN A 303 -16.58 -19.49 -8.98
CA ASN A 303 -16.60 -18.42 -7.98
C ASN A 303 -15.67 -17.25 -8.36
N ARG A 304 -14.52 -17.53 -8.97
CA ARG A 304 -13.64 -16.48 -9.49
C ARG A 304 -14.29 -15.69 -10.63
N VAL A 305 -15.00 -16.35 -11.55
CA VAL A 305 -15.75 -15.67 -12.62
C VAL A 305 -16.81 -14.76 -12.01
N SER A 306 -17.64 -15.26 -11.10
CA SER A 306 -18.66 -14.44 -10.43
C SER A 306 -18.06 -13.28 -9.65
N LEU A 307 -16.86 -13.44 -9.07
CA LEU A 307 -16.15 -12.34 -8.41
C LEU A 307 -15.74 -11.24 -9.41
N LEU A 308 -15.29 -11.61 -10.61
CA LEU A 308 -14.97 -10.66 -11.68
C LEU A 308 -16.23 -9.96 -12.18
N ASP A 309 -17.36 -10.66 -12.29
CA ASP A 309 -18.64 -10.07 -12.67
C ASP A 309 -19.09 -9.02 -11.65
N ILE A 310 -19.05 -9.36 -10.35
CA ILE A 310 -19.35 -8.40 -9.27
C ILE A 310 -18.43 -7.19 -9.34
N MET A 311 -17.14 -7.38 -9.64
CA MET A 311 -16.20 -6.27 -9.80
C MET A 311 -16.58 -5.36 -10.98
N SER A 312 -16.93 -5.93 -12.13
CA SER A 312 -17.40 -5.18 -13.29
C SER A 312 -18.67 -4.38 -12.98
N GLU A 313 -19.65 -4.98 -12.30
CA GLU A 313 -20.85 -4.25 -11.88
C GLU A 313 -20.55 -3.17 -10.82
N THR A 314 -19.57 -3.42 -9.93
CA THR A 314 -19.08 -2.42 -8.99
C THR A 314 -18.47 -1.23 -9.74
N ASP A 315 -17.72 -1.46 -10.81
CA ASP A 315 -17.13 -0.39 -11.63
C ASP A 315 -18.21 0.46 -12.31
N LYS A 316 -19.30 -0.16 -12.78
CA LYS A 316 -20.45 0.57 -13.34
C LYS A 316 -21.10 1.45 -12.27
N LEU A 317 -21.40 0.90 -11.10
CA LEU A 317 -22.02 1.65 -10.01
C LEU A 317 -21.14 2.82 -9.52
N LEU A 318 -19.82 2.66 -9.52
CA LEU A 318 -18.90 3.76 -9.19
C LEU A 318 -18.91 4.89 -10.22
N ARG A 319 -19.28 4.63 -11.49
CA ARG A 319 -19.47 5.71 -12.49
C ARG A 319 -20.71 6.55 -12.22
N ASP A 320 -21.71 5.94 -11.61
CA ASP A 320 -22.94 6.62 -11.20
C ASP A 320 -22.74 7.42 -9.90
N CYS A 321 -21.67 7.15 -9.15
CA CYS A 321 -21.24 7.97 -8.02
C CYS A 321 -20.43 9.17 -8.51
N GLN A 322 -20.64 10.35 -7.92
CA GLN A 322 -19.87 11.55 -8.25
C GLN A 322 -19.03 12.00 -7.06
N LEU A 323 -17.70 11.99 -7.22
CA LEU A 323 -16.77 12.51 -6.22
C LEU A 323 -16.58 14.01 -6.44
N LEU A 324 -17.24 14.83 -5.61
CA LEU A 324 -17.26 16.29 -5.75
C LEU A 324 -15.98 16.92 -5.20
N LYS A 325 -15.63 16.54 -3.97
CA LYS A 325 -14.46 17.04 -3.28
C LYS A 325 -13.64 15.89 -2.73
N PHE A 326 -12.32 16.00 -2.82
CA PHE A 326 -11.38 15.02 -2.26
C PHE A 326 -10.15 15.72 -1.69
N TYR A 327 -10.00 15.69 -0.38
CA TYR A 327 -8.90 16.29 0.36
C TYR A 327 -8.10 15.19 1.07
N PRO A 328 -7.14 14.55 0.38
CA PRO A 328 -6.33 13.49 0.97
C PRO A 328 -5.51 13.98 2.18
N ASN A 329 -5.11 15.27 2.17
CA ASN A 329 -4.36 15.91 3.25
C ASN A 329 -5.10 15.84 4.59
N SER A 330 -6.43 15.90 4.58
CA SER A 330 -7.30 15.78 5.77
C SER A 330 -8.12 14.49 5.80
N SER A 331 -7.98 13.63 4.79
CA SER A 331 -8.78 12.42 4.58
C SER A 331 -10.28 12.72 4.64
N THR A 332 -10.70 13.75 3.91
CA THR A 332 -12.12 14.12 3.76
C THR A 332 -12.53 14.13 2.29
N MET A 333 -13.79 13.82 2.03
CA MET A 333 -14.37 13.85 0.69
C MET A 333 -15.87 14.14 0.74
N GLU A 334 -16.41 14.55 -0.40
CA GLU A 334 -17.84 14.71 -0.62
C GLU A 334 -18.24 13.89 -1.85
N VAL A 335 -19.22 13.02 -1.67
CA VAL A 335 -19.65 12.06 -2.69
C VAL A 335 -21.16 12.13 -2.86
N ILE A 336 -21.63 12.20 -4.09
CA ILE A 336 -23.02 11.96 -4.45
C ILE A 336 -23.17 10.48 -4.77
N PHE A 337 -24.09 9.80 -4.09
CA PHE A 337 -24.47 8.44 -4.39
C PHE A 337 -25.72 8.43 -5.29
N PRO A 338 -25.84 7.50 -6.25
CA PRO A 338 -27.09 7.33 -6.98
C PRO A 338 -28.18 6.81 -6.04
N THR A 339 -29.43 7.19 -6.30
CA THR A 339 -30.61 6.65 -5.61
C THR A 339 -31.25 5.59 -6.52
N LEU A 340 -30.94 4.33 -6.24
CA LEU A 340 -31.47 3.18 -6.95
C LEU A 340 -32.89 2.87 -6.47
N PRO A 341 -33.77 2.33 -7.35
CA PRO A 341 -35.09 1.88 -6.95
C PRO A 341 -35.00 0.79 -5.87
N VAL A 342 -35.99 0.77 -4.98
CA VAL A 342 -36.11 -0.21 -3.89
C VAL A 342 -36.62 -1.54 -4.48
N ASP A 343 -35.83 -2.17 -5.34
CA ASP A 343 -36.13 -3.54 -5.80
C ASP A 343 -35.71 -4.56 -4.75
N SER A 344 -36.40 -5.72 -4.69
CA SER A 344 -36.13 -6.76 -3.70
C SER A 344 -34.64 -7.12 -3.69
N PRO A 345 -33.93 -7.00 -2.56
CA PRO A 345 -32.49 -7.13 -2.55
C PRO A 345 -32.09 -8.59 -2.74
N ASP A 346 -31.70 -8.96 -3.97
CA ASP A 346 -30.97 -10.20 -4.17
C ASP A 346 -29.58 -10.10 -3.51
N ALA A 347 -29.08 -11.21 -2.98
CA ALA A 347 -27.81 -11.29 -2.27
C ALA A 347 -26.63 -10.85 -3.13
N GLN A 348 -26.73 -10.96 -4.46
CA GLN A 348 -25.73 -10.45 -5.40
C GLN A 348 -25.71 -8.92 -5.45
N ASN A 349 -26.87 -8.26 -5.47
CA ASN A 349 -26.97 -6.80 -5.47
C ASN A 349 -26.37 -6.20 -4.19
N ILE A 350 -26.71 -6.75 -3.01
CA ILE A 350 -26.13 -6.29 -1.74
C ILE A 350 -24.59 -6.34 -1.77
N ARG A 351 -24.00 -7.38 -2.37
CA ARG A 351 -22.54 -7.50 -2.48
C ARG A 351 -21.93 -6.44 -3.39
N ILE A 352 -22.59 -6.11 -4.50
CA ILE A 352 -22.14 -5.05 -5.41
C ILE A 352 -22.16 -3.69 -4.69
N LEU A 353 -23.26 -3.37 -4.01
CA LEU A 353 -23.39 -2.15 -3.21
C LEU A 353 -22.31 -2.07 -2.12
N ALA A 354 -22.13 -3.16 -1.37
CA ALA A 354 -21.12 -3.26 -0.32
C ALA A 354 -19.69 -3.13 -0.86
N ALA A 355 -19.40 -3.72 -2.04
CA ALA A 355 -18.11 -3.63 -2.70
C ALA A 355 -17.81 -2.20 -3.16
N ALA A 356 -18.79 -1.48 -3.71
CA ALA A 356 -18.68 -0.07 -4.08
C ALA A 356 -18.41 0.81 -2.86
N LEU A 357 -19.22 0.66 -1.80
CA LEU A 357 -19.05 1.42 -0.56
C LEU A 357 -17.67 1.15 0.08
N ARG A 358 -17.19 -0.09 0.07
CA ARG A 358 -15.84 -0.44 0.53
C ARG A 358 -14.75 0.26 -0.29
N ARG A 359 -14.88 0.32 -1.62
CA ARG A 359 -13.90 0.99 -2.49
C ARG A 359 -13.84 2.49 -2.21
N ILE A 360 -14.99 3.14 -2.07
CA ILE A 360 -15.08 4.56 -1.68
C ILE A 360 -14.42 4.76 -0.30
N THR A 361 -14.79 3.95 0.69
CA THR A 361 -14.24 4.00 2.06
C THR A 361 -12.71 3.84 2.07
N ASN A 362 -12.17 2.97 1.21
CA ASN A 362 -10.73 2.68 1.13
C ASN A 362 -9.86 3.88 0.73
N LEU A 363 -10.43 4.87 0.03
CA LEU A 363 -9.74 6.11 -0.35
C LEU A 363 -9.23 6.90 0.86
N ILE A 364 -9.96 6.86 1.99
CA ILE A 364 -9.63 7.66 3.18
C ILE A 364 -9.45 6.86 4.47
N THR A 365 -9.83 5.58 4.53
CA THR A 365 -9.71 4.78 5.76
C THR A 365 -8.26 4.68 6.28
N PRO A 366 -8.00 4.87 7.58
CA PRO A 366 -6.70 4.61 8.19
C PRO A 366 -6.50 3.15 8.59
N ARG A 367 -7.46 2.24 8.29
CA ARG A 367 -7.41 0.85 8.77
C ARG A 367 -7.12 -0.14 7.64
N PRO A 368 -5.84 -0.47 7.39
CA PRO A 368 -5.43 -1.37 6.31
C PRO A 368 -5.92 -2.81 6.53
N GLU A 369 -5.98 -3.28 7.79
CA GLU A 369 -6.51 -4.60 8.15
C GLU A 369 -7.94 -4.80 7.64
N LEU A 370 -8.74 -3.73 7.59
CA LEU A 370 -10.15 -3.80 7.19
C LEU A 370 -10.31 -3.82 5.67
N LYS A 371 -9.26 -3.55 4.87
CA LYS A 371 -9.27 -3.72 3.41
C LYS A 371 -9.62 -5.16 3.02
N ASN A 372 -9.24 -6.13 3.87
CA ASN A 372 -9.44 -7.56 3.67
C ASN A 372 -10.61 -8.15 4.47
N GLN A 373 -11.35 -7.33 5.23
CA GLN A 373 -12.51 -7.79 6.00
C GLN A 373 -13.73 -8.07 5.12
N ALA A 374 -14.63 -8.89 5.65
CA ALA A 374 -15.85 -9.32 4.97
C ALA A 374 -16.71 -8.12 4.54
N LEU A 375 -17.23 -8.17 3.31
CA LEU A 375 -18.19 -7.19 2.78
C LEU A 375 -19.37 -6.95 3.72
N ARG A 376 -19.70 -7.92 4.58
CA ARG A 376 -20.75 -7.88 5.61
C ARG A 376 -20.77 -6.61 6.46
N LEU A 377 -19.62 -6.02 6.76
CA LEU A 377 -19.56 -4.76 7.53
C LEU A 377 -20.18 -3.58 6.78
N TYR A 378 -20.19 -3.64 5.45
CA TYR A 378 -20.73 -2.63 4.56
C TYR A 378 -22.15 -2.99 4.10
N GLU A 379 -22.53 -4.27 4.05
CA GLU A 379 -23.83 -4.75 3.53
C GLU A 379 -25.02 -3.97 4.11
N ARG A 380 -25.04 -3.76 5.43
CA ARG A 380 -26.12 -3.01 6.12
C ARG A 380 -26.24 -1.58 5.61
N PHE A 381 -25.12 -0.84 5.55
CA PHE A 381 -25.14 0.57 5.20
C PHE A 381 -25.25 0.82 3.70
N ALA A 382 -24.72 -0.10 2.90
CA ALA A 382 -24.69 0.04 1.46
C ALA A 382 -26.10 0.02 0.88
N GLN A 383 -26.96 -0.89 1.34
CA GLN A 383 -28.35 -0.92 0.89
C GLN A 383 -29.07 0.41 1.19
N ASP A 384 -28.92 0.93 2.40
CA ASP A 384 -29.65 2.13 2.83
C ASP A 384 -29.10 3.41 2.18
N ILE A 385 -27.78 3.51 1.97
CA ILE A 385 -27.16 4.61 1.22
C ILE A 385 -27.65 4.61 -0.23
N PHE A 386 -27.53 3.49 -0.95
CA PHE A 386 -27.81 3.48 -2.39
C PHE A 386 -29.31 3.48 -2.71
N THR A 387 -30.19 3.27 -1.74
CA THR A 387 -31.65 3.44 -1.88
C THR A 387 -32.16 4.79 -1.35
N GLY A 388 -31.28 5.61 -0.76
CA GLY A 388 -31.65 6.89 -0.14
C GLY A 388 -32.49 6.74 1.15
N GLN A 389 -32.57 5.54 1.72
CA GLN A 389 -33.28 5.26 2.97
C GLN A 389 -32.45 5.67 4.20
N GLN A 390 -31.12 5.68 4.10
CA GLN A 390 -30.25 6.10 5.21
C GLN A 390 -30.40 7.60 5.49
N ARG A 391 -30.86 7.94 6.70
CA ARG A 391 -30.99 9.33 7.15
C ARG A 391 -29.98 9.72 8.24
N ASP A 392 -29.48 8.75 8.99
CA ASP A 392 -28.58 8.99 10.11
C ASP A 392 -27.10 8.89 9.72
N ASP A 393 -26.29 9.71 10.38
CA ASP A 393 -24.83 9.61 10.35
C ASP A 393 -24.38 8.21 10.84
N PHE A 394 -23.39 7.61 10.20
CA PHE A 394 -22.87 6.31 10.61
C PHE A 394 -21.36 6.20 10.43
N THR A 395 -20.77 5.16 11.01
CA THR A 395 -19.34 4.88 10.91
C THR A 395 -19.11 3.45 10.45
N VAL A 396 -18.26 3.30 9.44
CA VAL A 396 -17.79 1.99 8.97
C VAL A 396 -16.30 2.06 8.69
N ALA A 397 -15.55 1.05 9.12
CA ALA A 397 -14.11 0.93 8.90
C ALA A 397 -13.25 2.17 9.25
N GLY A 398 -13.58 2.86 10.35
CA GLY A 398 -12.85 4.06 10.79
C GLY A 398 -13.14 5.31 9.95
N VAL A 399 -14.26 5.30 9.21
CA VAL A 399 -14.73 6.39 8.36
C VAL A 399 -16.15 6.74 8.75
N HIS A 400 -16.38 8.03 8.99
CA HIS A 400 -17.64 8.63 9.34
C HIS A 400 -18.32 9.17 8.08
N PHE A 401 -19.58 8.79 7.90
CA PHE A 401 -20.47 9.21 6.84
C PHE A 401 -21.51 10.14 7.44
N LYS A 402 -21.60 11.36 6.93
CA LYS A 402 -22.57 12.36 7.34
C LYS A 402 -23.38 12.83 6.14
N LEU A 403 -24.71 12.70 6.20
CA LEU A 403 -25.59 13.19 5.16
C LEU A 403 -25.57 14.73 5.17
N GLN A 404 -25.47 15.35 3.99
CA GLN A 404 -25.61 16.80 3.87
C GLN A 404 -27.10 17.17 3.80
N GLU A 405 -27.52 18.14 4.60
CA GLU A 405 -28.89 18.64 4.61
C GLU A 405 -29.10 19.64 3.46
N SER A 406 -30.18 19.47 2.70
CA SER A 406 -30.59 20.47 1.69
C SER A 406 -31.11 21.73 2.38
N PRO A 407 -30.74 22.94 1.90
CA PRO A 407 -31.25 24.20 2.44
C PRO A 407 -32.79 24.33 2.40
N ASN A 408 -33.48 23.62 1.49
CA ASN A 408 -34.91 23.80 1.21
C ASN A 408 -35.88 22.91 2.01
N ASN A 409 -35.39 22.14 2.99
CA ASN A 409 -36.22 21.09 3.61
C ASN A 409 -36.91 21.51 4.91
N LYS A 410 -37.98 22.32 4.80
CA LYS A 410 -38.95 22.47 5.91
C LYS A 410 -40.35 21.93 5.64
N GLU A 411 -40.88 21.91 4.41
CA GLU A 411 -42.32 21.58 4.23
C GLU A 411 -42.76 20.80 2.97
N GLY A 412 -41.87 20.26 2.12
CA GLY A 412 -42.38 19.63 0.89
C GLY A 412 -41.42 18.75 0.10
N GLY A 413 -41.19 17.53 0.57
CA GLY A 413 -41.24 16.30 -0.24
C GLY A 413 -40.35 16.11 -1.49
N VAL A 414 -39.45 17.03 -1.84
CA VAL A 414 -38.48 16.83 -2.93
C VAL A 414 -37.07 16.94 -2.38
N LEU A 415 -36.45 15.78 -2.16
CA LEU A 415 -35.02 15.65 -1.86
C LEU A 415 -34.24 15.95 -3.13
N PHE A 416 -33.18 16.77 -3.06
CA PHE A 416 -32.14 16.68 -4.08
C PHE A 416 -30.81 16.23 -3.46
N ASP A 417 -30.26 15.24 -4.15
CA ASP A 417 -28.94 14.62 -4.11
C ASP A 417 -28.51 13.98 -2.79
N ASN A 418 -28.35 12.67 -2.84
CA ASN A 418 -27.82 11.79 -1.80
C ASN A 418 -26.31 12.11 -1.59
N ILE A 419 -26.02 13.32 -1.11
CA ILE A 419 -24.68 13.89 -0.92
C ILE A 419 -24.19 13.60 0.50
N TRP A 420 -23.05 12.95 0.60
CA TRP A 420 -22.44 12.58 1.86
C TRP A 420 -21.10 13.27 2.04
N HIS A 421 -20.92 13.91 3.20
CA HIS A 421 -19.61 14.28 3.70
C HIS A 421 -18.99 13.07 4.39
N ILE A 422 -17.86 12.62 3.85
CA ILE A 422 -17.17 11.42 4.32
C ILE A 422 -15.81 11.83 4.87
N SER A 423 -15.51 11.43 6.11
CA SER A 423 -14.29 11.82 6.81
C SER A 423 -13.78 10.70 7.68
N ARG A 424 -12.47 10.63 7.92
CA ARG A 424 -11.92 9.70 8.91
C ARG A 424 -12.42 10.03 10.33
N THR A 425 -12.69 9.00 11.14
CA THR A 425 -13.12 9.16 12.54
C THR A 425 -12.00 9.67 13.44
N PRO A 426 -12.28 10.45 14.51
CA PRO A 426 -11.30 10.83 15.55
C PRO A 426 -10.46 9.66 16.07
N PHE A 427 -9.26 9.95 16.61
CA PHE A 427 -8.49 8.94 17.33
C PHE A 427 -9.24 8.58 18.61
N MET A 428 -9.23 7.30 18.98
CA MET A 428 -9.69 6.90 20.31
C MET A 428 -8.63 7.32 21.33
N THR A 429 -9.07 7.81 22.48
CA THR A 429 -8.16 8.24 23.56
C THR A 429 -7.24 7.10 23.98
N GLY A 430 -5.94 7.37 24.04
CA GLY A 430 -4.89 6.38 24.34
C GLY A 430 -4.47 5.51 23.15
N GLN A 431 -5.07 5.70 21.97
CA GLN A 431 -4.71 5.02 20.72
C GLN A 431 -4.23 6.00 19.65
N GLU A 432 -3.78 7.19 20.05
CA GLU A 432 -3.20 8.18 19.15
C GLU A 432 -1.85 7.68 18.60
N PRO A 433 -1.63 7.76 17.27
CA PRO A 433 -0.36 7.38 16.67
C PRO A 433 0.69 8.45 16.99
N VAL A 434 1.64 8.07 17.85
CA VAL A 434 2.83 8.87 18.15
C VAL A 434 4.03 8.17 17.53
N LEU A 435 4.80 8.90 16.74
CA LEU A 435 6.07 8.43 16.16
C LEU A 435 7.19 9.34 16.65
N GLU A 436 8.20 8.74 17.24
CA GLU A 436 9.42 9.43 17.68
C GLU A 436 10.56 9.09 16.72
N ILE A 437 11.27 10.11 16.28
CA ILE A 437 12.41 9.99 15.37
C ILE A 437 13.59 10.69 16.02
N ASP A 438 14.60 9.89 16.32
CA ASP A 438 15.87 10.31 16.88
C ASP A 438 16.96 10.16 15.81
N ASN A 439 18.12 10.77 16.04
CA ASN A 439 19.33 10.57 15.22
C ASN A 439 19.18 10.90 13.72
N LEU A 440 18.60 12.06 13.39
CA LEU A 440 18.50 12.53 12.01
C LEU A 440 19.87 12.75 11.38
N SER A 441 20.06 12.23 10.17
CA SER A 441 21.23 12.43 9.32
C SER A 441 21.03 13.58 8.33
N ASP A 442 22.11 14.02 7.68
CA ASP A 442 22.02 14.93 6.52
C ASP A 442 21.39 14.25 5.28
N GLU A 443 21.39 12.91 5.26
CA GLU A 443 20.68 12.09 4.27
C GLU A 443 19.20 11.88 4.64
N TRP A 444 18.36 11.61 3.64
CA TRP A 444 16.96 11.27 3.87
C TRP A 444 16.83 9.93 4.59
N SER A 445 16.08 9.93 5.70
CA SER A 445 15.69 8.71 6.42
C SER A 445 14.94 7.74 5.52
N ALA A 446 14.80 6.48 5.92
CA ALA A 446 13.79 5.62 5.31
C ALA A 446 12.38 6.24 5.52
N PRO A 447 11.46 6.18 4.53
CA PRO A 447 10.09 6.63 4.73
C PRO A 447 9.38 5.79 5.79
N VAL A 448 8.68 6.46 6.71
CA VAL A 448 7.89 5.83 7.77
C VAL A 448 6.41 6.12 7.55
N LEU A 449 5.55 5.11 7.73
CA LEU A 449 4.11 5.26 7.55
C LEU A 449 3.44 5.69 8.87
N TRP A 450 2.91 6.91 8.92
CA TRP A 450 2.18 7.44 10.06
C TRP A 450 0.66 7.28 9.88
N ASP A 451 -0.01 6.72 10.89
CA ASP A 451 -1.45 6.43 10.94
C ASP A 451 -1.99 5.71 9.68
N ASN A 452 -1.15 4.88 9.04
CA ASN A 452 -1.45 4.18 7.79
C ASN A 452 -1.85 5.06 6.59
N ARG A 453 -1.65 6.38 6.65
CA ARG A 453 -2.11 7.33 5.63
C ARG A 453 -1.00 8.19 5.05
N PHE A 454 0.02 8.53 5.82
CA PHE A 454 1.06 9.47 5.40
C PHE A 454 2.43 8.81 5.51
N TRP A 455 3.08 8.61 4.37
CA TRP A 455 4.50 8.31 4.34
C TRP A 455 5.26 9.59 4.64
N LEU A 456 6.18 9.56 5.60
CA LEU A 456 6.95 10.70 6.07
C LEU A 456 8.44 10.37 6.03
N GLN A 457 9.24 11.32 5.56
CA GLN A 457 10.69 11.18 5.43
C GLN A 457 11.36 12.43 5.97
N PHE A 458 12.47 12.27 6.68
CA PHE A 458 13.12 13.35 7.39
C PHE A 458 14.61 13.42 7.06
N ARG A 459 15.17 14.62 7.08
CA ARG A 459 16.61 14.82 7.13
C ARG A 459 16.95 16.09 7.88
N LEU A 460 18.14 16.12 8.43
CA LEU A 460 18.81 17.32 8.89
C LEU A 460 19.43 18.04 7.68
N HIS A 461 19.49 19.35 7.73
CA HIS A 461 20.19 20.16 6.75
C HIS A 461 20.95 21.25 7.48
N ARG A 462 22.27 21.10 7.49
CA ARG A 462 23.23 22.09 8.01
C ARG A 462 23.60 23.01 6.84
N GLU A 463 23.29 24.30 6.92
CA GLU A 463 23.73 25.26 5.89
C GLU A 463 25.24 25.50 6.07
N SER A 464 26.06 25.10 5.10
CA SER A 464 27.49 25.47 5.06
C SER A 464 27.65 26.94 4.64
N SER A 465 28.57 27.63 5.29
CA SER A 465 28.92 29.02 5.00
C SER A 465 29.84 29.13 3.77
N ASP A 466 29.41 28.66 2.60
CA ASP A 466 30.20 28.80 1.37
C ASP A 466 29.63 29.89 0.46
N LYS A 467 30.20 31.09 0.55
CA LYS A 467 30.32 31.98 -0.60
C LYS A 467 31.72 31.83 -1.17
N PRO A 468 31.91 31.72 -2.50
CA PRO A 468 33.23 31.85 -3.10
C PRO A 468 33.59 33.33 -3.10
N GLU A 469 34.35 33.79 -2.11
CA GLU A 469 35.04 35.08 -2.22
C GLU A 469 36.32 34.89 -3.02
N SER A 470 36.32 35.49 -4.21
CA SER A 470 37.51 35.79 -4.97
C SER A 470 38.39 36.77 -4.18
N GLY A 471 39.66 36.43 -3.96
CA GLY A 471 40.71 37.42 -3.71
C GLY A 471 41.57 37.18 -2.47
N SER A 472 42.87 36.98 -2.75
CA SER A 472 44.05 37.17 -1.90
C SER A 472 44.16 36.35 -0.60
N ALA A 473 45.18 35.50 -0.61
CA ALA A 473 45.75 34.82 0.54
C ALA A 473 46.26 35.82 1.58
N GLU A 474 45.91 35.58 2.84
CA GLU A 474 46.81 35.81 3.97
C GLU A 474 46.45 34.84 5.10
N ALA A 475 47.48 34.19 5.63
CA ALA A 475 47.39 33.15 6.63
C ALA A 475 47.06 33.72 8.01
N ALA A 476 45.99 33.22 8.63
CA ALA A 476 45.80 33.31 10.06
C ALA A 476 45.39 31.93 10.59
N SER A 477 46.30 31.33 11.36
CA SER A 477 46.08 30.16 12.19
C SER A 477 45.00 30.43 13.24
N SER A 478 43.93 29.62 13.29
CA SER A 478 43.18 29.47 14.54
C SER A 478 42.57 28.08 14.67
N SER A 479 42.77 27.53 15.86
CA SER A 479 42.30 26.27 16.41
C SER A 479 40.77 26.17 16.61
N ASP A 480 40.00 27.14 16.11
CA ASP A 480 38.56 27.26 16.38
C ASP A 480 37.69 26.44 15.40
N ALA A 481 38.17 26.17 14.18
CA ALA A 481 37.41 25.40 13.19
C ALA A 481 37.21 23.91 13.57
N ALA A 482 38.06 23.37 14.44
CA ALA A 482 37.95 22.01 14.97
C ALA A 482 36.98 21.93 16.17
N ALA A 483 36.85 23.00 16.95
CA ALA A 483 35.90 23.09 18.06
C ALA A 483 34.46 23.26 17.56
N ASP A 484 34.24 24.05 16.50
CA ASP A 484 32.91 24.24 15.89
C ASP A 484 32.36 22.98 15.21
N LYS A 485 33.23 22.13 14.65
CA LYS A 485 32.80 20.80 14.12
C LYS A 485 32.32 19.86 15.23
N ASN A 486 32.99 19.86 16.38
CA ASN A 486 32.62 19.02 17.52
C ASN A 486 31.32 19.47 18.20
N ILE A 487 31.00 20.78 18.20
CA ILE A 487 29.73 21.29 18.76
C ILE A 487 28.53 21.00 17.81
N SER A 488 28.75 21.03 16.48
CA SER A 488 27.75 20.71 15.46
C SER A 488 27.34 19.23 15.39
N GLU A 489 28.20 18.31 15.86
CA GLU A 489 27.89 16.88 15.93
C GLU A 489 27.07 16.49 17.18
N SER A 490 27.07 17.33 18.22
CA SER A 490 26.50 17.03 19.54
C SER A 490 24.98 17.23 19.68
N TYR A 491 24.29 17.84 18.71
CA TYR A 491 22.86 18.17 18.83
C TYR A 491 22.02 17.55 17.71
N ASN A 492 21.39 16.41 18.02
CA ASN A 492 20.40 15.79 17.15
C ASN A 492 19.00 15.95 17.76
N PRO A 493 18.10 16.76 17.16
CA PRO A 493 16.80 17.03 17.75
C PRO A 493 15.91 15.78 17.67
N ARG A 494 15.32 15.42 18.81
CA ARG A 494 14.25 14.42 18.88
C ARG A 494 12.97 15.00 18.30
N ILE A 495 12.46 14.39 17.22
CA ILE A 495 11.21 14.79 16.59
C ILE A 495 10.10 13.85 16.98
N THR A 496 8.97 14.42 17.40
CA THR A 496 7.76 13.69 17.69
C THR A 496 6.66 14.08 16.71
N ILE A 497 6.08 13.09 16.06
CA ILE A 497 4.92 13.23 15.18
C ILE A 497 3.71 12.69 15.91
N ARG A 498 2.72 13.55 16.13
CA ARG A 498 1.49 13.21 16.84
C ARG A 498 0.29 13.86 16.16
N PRO A 499 -0.95 13.51 16.53
CA PRO A 499 -2.12 14.24 16.07
C PRO A 499 -2.11 15.70 16.57
N VAL A 500 -2.67 16.60 15.77
CA VAL A 500 -2.97 17.98 16.21
C VAL A 500 -3.85 17.94 17.46
N LYS A 501 -3.49 18.73 18.46
CA LYS A 501 -4.26 18.96 19.68
C LYS A 501 -4.91 20.34 19.67
N LYS A 502 -5.77 20.62 20.67
CA LYS A 502 -6.43 21.92 20.80
C LYS A 502 -5.43 23.04 21.08
N GLU A 503 -4.37 22.77 21.83
CA GLU A 503 -3.34 23.78 22.16
C GLU A 503 -2.59 24.25 20.90
N ASP A 504 -2.33 23.33 19.96
CA ASP A 504 -1.65 23.61 18.69
C ASP A 504 -2.43 24.61 17.80
N MET A 505 -3.75 24.73 18.00
CA MET A 505 -4.61 25.61 17.18
C MET A 505 -4.26 27.09 17.32
N ILE A 506 -3.72 27.49 18.48
CA ILE A 506 -3.26 28.87 18.69
C ILE A 506 -2.17 29.19 17.69
N HIS A 507 -1.15 28.33 17.59
CA HIS A 507 -0.05 28.45 16.63
C HIS A 507 -0.57 28.40 15.19
N ILE A 508 -1.38 27.38 14.84
CA ILE A 508 -1.94 27.26 13.49
C ILE A 508 -2.69 28.54 13.07
N SER A 509 -3.53 29.09 13.95
CA SER A 509 -4.30 30.29 13.67
C SER A 509 -3.44 31.54 13.49
N GLN A 510 -2.39 31.70 14.29
CA GLN A 510 -1.43 32.80 14.15
C GLN A 510 -0.67 32.72 12.82
N TYR A 511 -0.25 31.52 12.40
CA TYR A 511 0.41 31.32 11.11
C TYR A 511 -0.49 31.70 9.94
N LEU A 512 -1.71 31.17 9.95
CA LEU A 512 -2.70 31.39 8.90
C LEU A 512 -3.03 32.88 8.74
N LYS A 513 -3.02 33.64 9.85
CA LYS A 513 -3.21 35.10 9.86
C LYS A 513 -2.06 35.77 9.12
N ARG A 514 -0.81 35.38 9.43
CA ARG A 514 0.40 35.91 8.77
C ARG A 514 0.38 35.69 7.26
N ILE A 515 -0.05 34.53 6.79
CA ILE A 515 -0.10 34.20 5.35
C ILE A 515 -1.42 34.58 4.67
N LYS A 516 -2.32 35.30 5.36
CA LYS A 516 -3.65 35.71 4.86
C LYS A 516 -4.52 34.56 4.33
N LYS A 517 -4.47 33.38 4.96
CA LYS A 517 -5.23 32.17 4.56
C LYS A 517 -6.14 31.58 5.65
N ASN A 518 -6.50 32.35 6.68
CA ASN A 518 -7.34 31.91 7.81
C ASN A 518 -8.59 31.12 7.42
N PHE A 519 -9.31 31.59 6.41
CA PHE A 519 -10.56 30.97 5.97
C PHE A 519 -10.35 29.63 5.26
N GLN A 520 -9.14 29.35 4.74
CA GLN A 520 -8.85 28.14 3.98
C GLN A 520 -8.66 26.91 4.88
N PHE A 521 -8.23 27.07 6.14
CA PHE A 521 -8.00 25.92 7.02
C PHE A 521 -9.28 25.17 7.38
N ALA A 522 -10.37 25.89 7.62
CA ALA A 522 -11.67 25.26 7.86
C ALA A 522 -12.19 24.50 6.62
N LYS A 523 -11.88 25.00 5.41
CA LYS A 523 -12.16 24.32 4.13
C LYS A 523 -11.30 23.07 3.95
N TRP A 524 -10.01 23.15 4.28
CA TRP A 524 -9.07 22.03 4.14
C TRP A 524 -9.23 20.93 5.17
N ALA A 525 -9.59 21.29 6.41
CA ALA A 525 -9.70 20.39 7.55
C ALA A 525 -10.94 20.75 8.40
N PRO A 526 -12.14 20.36 7.92
CA PRO A 526 -13.39 20.69 8.58
C PRO A 526 -13.54 20.02 9.95
N ARG A 527 -14.01 20.77 10.95
CA ARG A 527 -14.42 20.27 12.28
C ARG A 527 -13.36 19.34 12.90
N ASN A 528 -13.77 18.14 13.32
CA ASN A 528 -12.92 17.16 13.98
C ASN A 528 -11.84 16.57 13.07
N SER A 529 -11.92 16.75 11.75
CA SER A 529 -10.92 16.20 10.82
C SER A 529 -9.53 16.85 10.99
N ARG A 530 -9.47 18.06 11.56
CA ARG A 530 -8.18 18.74 11.84
C ARG A 530 -7.35 18.03 12.90
N PHE A 531 -7.99 17.38 13.87
CA PHE A 531 -7.32 16.60 14.92
C PHE A 531 -6.92 15.20 14.44
N THR A 532 -7.04 14.95 13.12
CA THR A 532 -6.56 13.74 12.44
C THR A 532 -5.19 13.97 11.81
N LEU A 533 -4.78 15.23 11.68
CA LEU A 533 -3.62 15.63 10.90
C LEU A 533 -2.35 15.38 11.73
N PRO A 534 -1.26 14.94 11.09
CA PRO A 534 0.03 14.86 11.75
C PRO A 534 0.56 16.28 12.00
N VAL A 535 0.99 16.53 13.23
CA VAL A 535 1.81 17.68 13.61
C VAL A 535 3.18 17.19 14.03
N ILE A 536 4.20 17.94 13.63
CA ILE A 536 5.60 17.73 14.00
C ILE A 536 5.90 18.63 15.20
N THR A 537 6.51 18.06 16.23
CA THR A 537 6.91 18.74 17.46
C THR A 537 8.33 18.31 17.87
N THR A 538 9.01 19.11 18.69
CA THR A 538 10.32 18.75 19.28
C THR A 538 10.31 18.96 20.78
N THR A 539 10.95 18.05 21.51
CA THR A 539 11.20 18.16 22.96
C THR A 539 12.53 18.83 23.29
N THR A 540 13.42 18.98 22.29
CA THR A 540 14.74 19.60 22.43
C THR A 540 14.79 20.93 21.67
N PRO A 541 15.36 22.01 22.26
CA PRO A 541 15.56 23.26 21.53
C PRO A 541 16.52 23.04 20.35
N LEU A 542 16.23 23.69 19.23
CA LEU A 542 17.08 23.64 18.04
C LEU A 542 18.13 24.75 18.17
N PRO A 543 19.42 24.48 17.91
CA PRO A 543 20.48 25.47 18.14
C PRO A 543 20.21 26.77 17.37
N THR A 544 20.42 27.90 18.01
CA THR A 544 20.44 29.25 17.40
C THR A 544 21.88 29.75 17.30
N ASN A 545 22.18 30.65 16.37
CA ASN A 545 23.50 31.20 16.16
C ASN A 545 23.57 32.62 16.75
N PRO A 546 24.35 32.85 17.83
CA PRO A 546 24.27 34.10 18.58
C PRO A 546 24.81 35.35 17.87
N ASN A 547 25.42 35.24 16.68
CA ASN A 547 26.06 36.37 16.00
C ASN A 547 25.68 36.48 14.50
N LYS A 548 24.66 37.30 14.15
CA LYS A 548 24.58 38.07 12.89
C LYS A 548 23.34 38.97 12.79
N THR A 549 23.57 40.25 12.47
CA THR A 549 22.55 41.28 12.19
C THR A 549 22.24 41.39 10.68
N ILE A 550 21.05 41.93 10.38
CA ILE A 550 20.21 41.89 9.17
C ILE A 550 20.81 42.49 7.88
N ALA A 551 20.46 41.89 6.71
CA ALA A 551 20.36 42.57 5.41
C ALA A 551 19.19 42.01 4.55
N MET A 552 18.34 42.89 4.02
CA MET A 552 17.17 42.59 3.16
C MET A 552 17.58 42.24 1.72
N ILE A 553 17.07 41.13 1.15
CA ILE A 553 17.02 40.91 -0.31
C ILE A 553 15.73 40.18 -0.72
N ASN A 554 14.98 40.76 -1.66
CA ASN A 554 13.88 40.16 -2.40
C ASN A 554 14.34 38.93 -3.21
N ARG A 555 13.92 37.70 -2.83
CA ARG A 555 14.10 36.48 -3.65
C ARG A 555 12.78 35.81 -4.00
N LYS A 556 12.52 35.68 -5.31
CA LYS A 556 11.37 34.97 -5.91
C LYS A 556 11.30 33.53 -5.38
N ARG A 557 10.13 33.14 -4.86
CA ARG A 557 9.78 31.80 -4.35
C ARG A 557 9.96 30.72 -5.42
N ARG A 558 10.92 29.80 -5.23
CA ARG A 558 10.99 28.53 -5.97
C ARG A 558 10.08 27.49 -5.30
N LYS A 559 9.24 26.82 -6.10
CA LYS A 559 8.27 25.77 -5.74
C LYS A 559 8.96 24.42 -5.40
N THR A 560 9.90 24.40 -4.46
CA THR A 560 10.59 23.17 -4.04
C THR A 560 10.44 22.98 -2.54
N GLY A 561 9.76 21.90 -2.12
CA GLY A 561 9.44 21.58 -0.73
C GLY A 561 10.66 21.16 0.09
N ILE A 562 11.46 22.15 0.48
CA ILE A 562 12.71 22.01 1.23
C ILE A 562 12.67 23.04 2.36
N LEU A 563 12.79 22.59 3.62
CA LEU A 563 12.60 23.44 4.81
C LEU A 563 13.86 23.83 5.59
N LYS A 564 13.68 24.86 6.42
CA LYS A 564 14.65 25.67 7.17
C LYS A 564 14.18 25.79 8.64
N ILE A 565 14.99 25.52 9.67
CA ILE A 565 14.63 25.66 11.11
C ILE A 565 15.75 26.32 11.93
N GLN A 566 15.41 26.99 13.05
CA GLN A 566 16.23 27.39 14.22
C GLN A 566 15.36 27.82 15.42
N GLY A 567 15.86 27.73 16.67
CA GLY A 567 15.24 28.39 17.84
C GLY A 567 15.35 27.67 19.21
N ASP A 568 15.72 28.42 20.27
CA ASP A 568 15.96 27.97 21.67
C ASP A 568 14.86 28.46 22.66
N VAL A 569 14.04 27.58 23.29
CA VAL A 569 13.13 27.75 24.50
C VAL A 569 12.58 26.34 24.91
N PRO A 570 12.24 26.04 26.19
CA PRO A 570 11.84 24.70 26.68
C PRO A 570 10.37 24.26 26.41
N GLN A 571 10.15 22.93 26.49
CA GLN A 571 8.90 22.12 26.40
C GLN A 571 8.18 22.06 25.02
N GLU A 572 7.73 20.85 24.63
CA GLU A 572 7.18 20.45 23.29
C GLU A 572 6.78 21.62 22.37
N ARG A 573 7.68 22.04 21.46
CA ARG A 573 7.41 23.13 20.52
C ARG A 573 6.74 22.62 19.24
N TYR A 574 5.62 23.24 18.85
CA TYR A 574 4.99 23.06 17.55
C TYR A 574 5.96 23.46 16.43
N ILE A 575 6.34 22.52 15.55
CA ILE A 575 7.22 22.77 14.40
C ILE A 575 6.41 23.04 13.14
N GLY A 576 5.42 22.20 12.86
CA GLY A 576 4.65 22.32 11.63
C GLY A 576 3.64 21.22 11.36
N LEU A 577 2.82 21.45 10.34
CA LEU A 577 1.80 20.58 9.82
C LEU A 577 2.17 20.19 8.38
N PRO A 578 2.88 19.07 8.17
CA PRO A 578 3.44 18.71 6.88
C PRO A 578 2.37 18.61 5.79
N THR A 579 1.20 18.04 6.10
CA THR A 579 0.14 17.76 5.12
C THR A 579 -0.55 19.00 4.57
N LEU A 580 -0.48 20.15 5.24
CA LEU A 580 -0.96 21.43 4.70
C LEU A 580 0.18 22.37 4.32
N TYR A 581 1.42 21.86 4.31
CA TYR A 581 2.62 22.66 4.04
C TYR A 581 2.73 23.88 4.98
N PHE A 582 2.20 23.77 6.20
CA PHE A 582 2.39 24.77 7.26
C PHE A 582 3.62 24.39 8.04
N MET A 583 4.78 24.66 7.46
CA MET A 583 6.03 24.40 8.12
C MET A 583 6.75 25.74 8.18
N ASP A 584 7.26 26.09 9.37
CA ASP A 584 7.86 27.38 9.75
C ASP A 584 6.94 28.35 10.53
N MET A 585 6.93 28.18 11.85
CA MET A 585 6.23 29.04 12.80
C MET A 585 7.13 29.48 13.95
N GLN A 586 8.30 30.05 13.63
CA GLN A 586 8.90 31.22 14.28
C GLN A 586 10.35 31.40 13.81
N SER A 587 10.59 32.41 12.99
CA SER A 587 11.69 33.34 13.25
C SER A 587 11.29 34.70 12.68
N GLN A 588 11.31 35.71 13.56
CA GLN A 588 11.65 37.04 13.10
C GLN A 588 13.06 36.96 12.50
N GLU A 589 13.33 37.86 11.56
CA GLU A 589 14.60 38.01 10.86
C GLU A 589 15.81 37.70 11.74
N GLY A 590 16.73 36.90 11.20
CA GLY A 590 18.07 36.73 11.75
C GLY A 590 18.21 35.55 12.70
N ASP A 591 18.45 34.38 12.13
CA ASP A 591 19.31 33.36 12.74
C ASP A 591 19.72 32.35 11.62
N VAL A 592 20.89 31.68 11.65
CA VAL A 592 21.17 30.41 10.87
C VAL A 592 21.94 29.33 11.67
N GLY A 593 21.39 28.11 11.77
CA GLY A 593 22.03 26.92 12.37
C GLY A 593 21.10 25.70 12.56
N VAL A 594 21.07 24.78 11.57
CA VAL A 594 20.40 23.45 11.58
C VAL A 594 18.89 23.37 11.31
N LYS A 595 18.51 22.69 10.21
CA LYS A 595 17.17 22.71 9.62
C LYS A 595 16.62 21.30 9.43
N VAL A 596 15.44 20.98 9.93
CA VAL A 596 14.78 19.70 9.58
C VAL A 596 13.93 19.88 8.34
N GLN A 597 14.10 18.97 7.39
CA GLN A 597 13.26 18.87 6.21
C GLN A 597 12.37 17.65 6.29
N CYS A 598 11.10 17.83 5.95
CA CYS A 598 10.12 16.77 5.90
C CYS A 598 9.56 16.66 4.48
N ARG A 599 9.56 15.45 3.93
CA ARG A 599 8.77 15.07 2.76
C ARG A 599 7.64 14.18 3.20
N TRP A 600 6.52 14.29 2.49
CA TRP A 600 5.38 13.43 2.75
C TRP A 600 4.65 13.03 1.48
N TRP A 601 4.03 11.86 1.52
CA TRP A 601 3.16 11.34 0.47
C TRP A 601 1.94 10.70 1.09
N TYR A 602 0.79 10.82 0.44
CA TYR A 602 -0.38 10.07 0.85
C TYR A 602 -0.19 8.58 0.52
N LYS A 603 -0.83 7.67 1.28
CA LYS A 603 -0.83 6.23 0.97
C LYS A 603 -1.34 5.97 -0.46
N GLN A 604 -0.99 4.83 -1.03
CA GLN A 604 -1.58 4.42 -2.30
C GLN A 604 -3.11 4.31 -2.15
N VAL A 605 -3.83 4.92 -3.07
CA VAL A 605 -5.29 4.82 -3.18
C VAL A 605 -5.68 4.20 -4.52
N ASP A 606 -6.94 3.78 -4.60
CA ASP A 606 -7.56 3.25 -5.81
C ASP A 606 -7.79 4.38 -6.82
N ALA A 607 -6.78 4.68 -7.63
CA ALA A 607 -6.85 5.73 -8.65
C ALA A 607 -7.91 5.45 -9.71
N GLU A 608 -8.23 4.18 -9.96
CA GLU A 608 -9.31 3.79 -10.86
C GLU A 608 -10.68 4.18 -10.29
N ALA A 609 -10.91 4.02 -8.98
CA ALA A 609 -12.14 4.52 -8.36
C ALA A 609 -12.26 6.05 -8.48
N LEU A 610 -11.15 6.80 -8.31
CA LEU A 610 -11.13 8.24 -8.56
C LEU A 610 -11.46 8.59 -10.02
N LYS A 611 -10.99 7.77 -10.97
CA LYS A 611 -11.31 7.91 -12.40
C LYS A 611 -12.79 7.67 -12.68
N LEU A 612 -13.32 6.54 -12.18
CA LEU A 612 -14.71 6.13 -12.40
C LEU A 612 -15.69 7.16 -11.84
N MET A 613 -15.41 7.72 -10.66
CA MET A 613 -16.22 8.78 -10.04
C MET A 613 -15.98 10.19 -10.63
N SER A 614 -15.36 10.27 -11.81
CA SER A 614 -15.13 11.51 -12.58
C SER A 614 -14.34 12.61 -11.87
N TRP A 615 -13.43 12.24 -10.95
CA TRP A 615 -12.60 13.20 -10.21
C TRP A 615 -11.27 13.52 -10.91
N LEU A 616 -10.66 12.56 -11.60
CA LEU A 616 -9.41 12.77 -12.34
C LEU A 616 -9.61 13.74 -13.53
N ALA A 617 -8.61 14.59 -13.79
CA ALA A 617 -8.62 15.46 -14.97
C ALA A 617 -8.42 14.64 -16.26
N GLU A 618 -9.13 15.02 -17.34
CA GLU A 618 -9.16 14.30 -18.62
C GLU A 618 -7.78 14.15 -19.28
N ASP A 619 -6.84 15.08 -19.04
CA ASP A 619 -5.49 15.10 -19.62
C ASP A 619 -4.53 14.03 -19.06
N HIS A 620 -4.92 13.27 -18.04
CA HIS A 620 -4.10 12.17 -17.49
C HIS A 620 -4.28 10.83 -18.23
N GLN A 621 -4.95 10.81 -19.39
CA GLN A 621 -5.06 9.58 -20.19
C GLN A 621 -3.71 9.06 -20.72
N GLU A 622 -2.62 9.86 -20.72
CA GLU A 622 -1.36 9.46 -21.38
C GLU A 622 -0.06 9.47 -20.55
N VAL A 623 -0.03 9.76 -19.23
CA VAL A 623 1.26 9.84 -18.51
C VAL A 623 1.29 9.05 -17.19
N ALA A 624 1.19 7.73 -17.30
CA ALA A 624 1.62 6.79 -16.26
C ALA A 624 2.96 6.17 -16.68
N GLY A 625 4.01 7.00 -16.76
CA GLY A 625 5.31 6.57 -17.28
C GLY A 625 6.41 7.55 -16.95
N TYR A 626 6.70 7.77 -15.66
CA TYR A 626 7.97 8.35 -15.26
C TYR A 626 8.52 7.61 -14.03
N HIS A 627 9.60 6.87 -14.27
CA HIS A 627 10.48 6.33 -13.25
C HIS A 627 11.20 7.51 -12.58
N ALA A 628 10.91 7.78 -11.31
CA ALA A 628 11.89 8.42 -10.46
C ALA A 628 12.92 7.35 -10.09
N HIS A 629 14.03 7.34 -10.81
CA HIS A 629 15.24 6.63 -10.39
C HIS A 629 15.68 7.21 -9.04
N TYR A 630 15.87 6.33 -8.05
CA TYR A 630 16.77 6.57 -6.94
C TYR A 630 18.16 6.12 -7.36
#